data_AF-A8UDV9-F1
#
_entry.id   AF-A8UDV9-F1
#
_cell.length_a   1.000
_cell.length_b   1.000
_cell.length_c   1.000
_cell.angle_alpha   90.00
_cell.angle_beta   90.00
_cell.angle_gamma   90.00
#
_symmetry.space_group_name_H-M   'P 1'
#
loop_
_entity.id
_entity.type
_entity.pdbx_description
1 polymer ?
#
loop_
_entity_poly.entity_id
_entity_poly.type
_entity_poly.pdbx_seq_one_letter_code
_entity_poly.pdbx_strand_id
1 'polypeptide(L)'
;MNQSTVLKQLFITTFLVLFVSPSLEAQTKKLKRPKNKVGISSVDKFVKESFDLYEKVYKYDSYAEAGTPLEDEDIDVLEDALENVSALSESAPDIVDDLSGKSVFKQGKATLQINRAKKALKYSIKTAKKLLLGAKKGEEDEDDDNSSSDDKDTGADKNSEDISNRGSNENQDNTTKEEPSNISDGLEVYSKYDFVPGDKLIFYDDFTNDFIGDFPSKWNTNGSGEVVTLNKVQGRWLEFKQGYNTFFIPSLPRELPENFTIEFDLVALGINDKTSSAALLEVKLEDNNEFRTGKDFARVEIPFVQYVTSTFRVRNRINGKNSITNNVKADIRKAVLNKPHISIAVNKERLRVWVNEKKCVDIPKMIGTNSPLKAIKFHMSGFKEEGKERLFISNLKISEGGEDLRRKLMSEGKISTNGILFDSGSANIQPQSLGIVRQISQVLMQDESIKLNIIGHTDADGPDDANLKLSKARAAAVKDVLINIYKISADRLTTDGKGETQPVGDNKTTDGKAQNRRVEFVKI
;
A
#
# COMPACT_ATOMS: atom_id res chain seq x y z
N MET A 1 19.79 79.52 -11.12
CA MET A 1 19.21 80.56 -10.24
C MET A 1 17.74 80.27 -10.06
N ASN A 2 17.20 80.54 -8.87
CA ASN A 2 15.80 80.87 -8.51
C ASN A 2 14.66 79.95 -9.05
N GLN A 3 13.69 79.49 -8.23
CA GLN A 3 12.73 80.27 -7.41
C GLN A 3 11.85 81.21 -8.27
N SER A 4 10.53 81.24 -8.16
CA SER A 4 9.57 80.36 -7.48
C SER A 4 8.13 80.83 -7.81
N THR A 5 7.11 80.07 -7.38
CA THR A 5 5.72 80.55 -7.12
C THR A 5 4.88 80.98 -8.35
N VAL A 6 3.55 80.81 -8.47
CA VAL A 6 2.45 80.16 -7.69
C VAL A 6 1.19 80.16 -8.62
N LEU A 7 -0.06 79.68 -8.39
CA LEU A 7 -0.86 79.06 -7.32
C LEU A 7 -2.11 78.38 -7.97
N LYS A 8 -2.76 77.40 -7.30
CA LYS A 8 -4.09 76.77 -7.62
C LYS A 8 -4.08 75.76 -8.78
N GLN A 9 -4.80 74.62 -8.75
CA GLN A 9 -5.72 73.92 -7.81
C GLN A 9 -5.89 72.47 -8.38
N LEU A 10 -6.43 71.39 -7.76
CA LEU A 10 -6.80 70.89 -6.41
C LEU A 10 -7.25 69.42 -6.64
N PHE A 11 -7.27 68.41 -5.75
CA PHE A 11 -6.96 68.20 -4.32
C PHE A 11 -5.57 67.47 -4.20
N ILE A 12 -5.03 66.82 -3.14
CA ILE A 12 -5.50 66.29 -1.84
C ILE A 12 -6.36 64.99 -2.03
N THR A 13 -6.35 63.92 -1.21
CA THR A 13 -5.70 63.65 0.11
C THR A 13 -4.77 62.43 0.07
N THR A 14 -3.68 62.46 0.84
CA THR A 14 -2.79 61.32 1.13
C THR A 14 -3.30 60.53 2.34
N PHE A 15 -3.05 59.21 2.41
CA PHE A 15 -2.64 58.61 3.69
C PHE A 15 -1.68 57.43 3.49
N LEU A 16 -0.60 57.41 4.28
CA LEU A 16 0.43 56.37 4.29
C LEU A 16 0.46 55.77 5.71
N VAL A 17 0.05 54.52 5.86
CA VAL A 17 0.25 53.74 7.09
C VAL A 17 0.84 52.38 6.71
N LEU A 18 1.81 51.94 7.50
CA LEU A 18 2.48 50.66 7.30
C LEU A 18 1.49 49.51 7.53
N PHE A 19 1.47 48.54 6.61
CA PHE A 19 1.08 47.19 6.98
C PHE A 19 2.28 46.26 7.03
N VAL A 20 2.45 45.71 8.23
CA VAL A 20 3.40 44.68 8.64
C VAL A 20 3.54 43.60 7.58
N SER A 21 4.77 43.27 7.19
CA SER A 21 5.07 42.08 6.40
C SER A 21 4.72 40.82 7.20
N PRO A 22 3.74 39.99 6.80
CA PRO A 22 3.48 38.74 7.49
C PRO A 22 4.60 37.75 7.18
N SER A 23 5.37 37.37 8.21
CA SER A 23 6.26 36.21 8.13
C SER A 23 5.41 34.93 8.22
N LEU A 24 4.69 34.61 7.14
CA LEU A 24 3.90 33.38 7.06
C LEU A 24 4.77 32.17 6.73
N GLU A 25 4.51 31.06 7.41
CA GLU A 25 5.28 29.84 7.28
C GLU A 25 4.94 29.08 6.00
N ALA A 26 5.95 28.41 5.42
CA ALA A 26 5.80 27.35 4.43
C ALA A 26 4.96 27.64 3.16
N GLN A 27 5.37 28.64 2.35
CA GLN A 27 4.97 28.69 0.92
C GLN A 27 5.15 27.30 0.26
N THR A 28 4.04 26.67 -0.16
CA THR A 28 4.14 25.39 -0.85
C THR A 28 4.68 25.61 -2.27
N LYS A 29 5.93 25.20 -2.49
CA LYS A 29 6.69 25.53 -3.71
C LYS A 29 6.03 24.97 -4.97
N LYS A 30 5.28 25.83 -5.68
CA LYS A 30 4.43 25.51 -6.86
C LYS A 30 5.08 24.46 -7.78
N LEU A 31 4.33 23.42 -8.11
CA LEU A 31 4.82 22.33 -8.96
C LEU A 31 5.08 22.86 -10.36
N LYS A 32 6.32 22.71 -10.85
CA LYS A 32 6.71 23.20 -12.18
C LYS A 32 6.35 22.16 -13.24
N ARG A 33 5.41 22.54 -14.13
CA ARG A 33 5.04 21.82 -15.36
C ARG A 33 6.30 21.39 -16.15
N PRO A 34 6.39 20.13 -16.64
CA PRO A 34 7.51 19.68 -17.45
C PRO A 34 7.65 20.50 -18.75
N LYS A 35 8.83 21.08 -19.01
CA LYS A 35 9.07 21.87 -20.23
C LYS A 35 9.17 21.03 -21.52
N ASN A 36 9.59 19.78 -21.41
CA ASN A 36 9.98 18.94 -22.55
C ASN A 36 9.11 17.68 -22.62
N LYS A 37 8.31 17.54 -23.69
CA LYS A 37 7.51 16.33 -23.97
C LYS A 37 8.34 15.04 -23.97
N VAL A 38 7.70 13.93 -23.61
CA VAL A 38 8.24 12.57 -23.63
C VAL A 38 8.31 12.02 -25.06
N GLY A 39 7.34 12.41 -25.91
CA GLY A 39 7.16 11.88 -27.26
C GLY A 39 6.34 10.59 -27.30
N ILE A 40 5.40 10.41 -26.37
CA ILE A 40 4.44 9.30 -26.33
C ILE A 40 3.07 9.94 -26.11
N SER A 41 2.09 9.68 -26.98
CA SER A 41 0.89 10.53 -27.09
C SER A 41 0.05 10.51 -25.81
N SER A 42 -0.27 9.31 -25.31
CA SER A 42 -0.96 9.07 -24.03
C SER A 42 -0.26 9.76 -22.85
N VAL A 43 1.06 9.56 -22.71
CA VAL A 43 1.87 10.16 -21.64
C VAL A 43 1.87 11.68 -21.71
N ASP A 44 2.10 12.26 -22.90
CA ASP A 44 2.16 13.71 -23.09
C ASP A 44 0.79 14.38 -22.91
N LYS A 45 -0.30 13.68 -23.30
CA LYS A 45 -1.69 14.08 -23.05
C LYS A 45 -1.98 14.09 -21.54
N PHE A 46 -1.82 12.95 -20.87
CA PHE A 46 -2.05 12.81 -19.43
C PHE A 46 -1.24 13.80 -18.59
N VAL A 47 0.04 14.02 -18.94
CA VAL A 47 0.90 15.00 -18.28
C VAL A 47 0.45 16.44 -18.54
N LYS A 48 -0.02 16.78 -19.75
CA LYS A 48 -0.59 18.10 -20.03
C LYS A 48 -1.84 18.34 -19.18
N GLU A 49 -2.83 17.45 -19.28
CA GLU A 49 -4.15 17.62 -18.67
C GLU A 49 -4.08 17.61 -17.13
N SER A 50 -3.22 16.75 -16.55
CA SER A 50 -2.92 16.78 -15.10
C SER A 50 -2.32 18.10 -14.62
N PHE A 51 -1.55 18.81 -15.46
CA PHE A 51 -0.96 20.10 -15.10
C PHE A 51 -1.86 21.29 -15.42
N ASP A 52 -2.70 21.21 -16.46
CA ASP A 52 -3.77 22.18 -16.70
C ASP A 52 -4.74 22.21 -15.52
N LEU A 53 -5.15 21.02 -15.04
CA LEU A 53 -6.05 20.85 -13.91
C LEU A 53 -5.42 21.27 -12.57
N TYR A 54 -4.12 21.04 -12.38
CA TYR A 54 -3.39 21.57 -11.23
C TYR A 54 -3.28 23.09 -11.28
N GLU A 55 -3.06 23.69 -12.44
CA GLU A 55 -2.97 25.14 -12.58
C GLU A 55 -4.34 25.83 -12.42
N LYS A 56 -5.47 25.18 -12.81
CA LYS A 56 -6.84 25.56 -12.38
C LYS A 56 -6.94 25.57 -10.84
N VAL A 57 -6.81 24.42 -10.18
CA VAL A 57 -7.10 24.30 -8.74
C VAL A 57 -6.14 25.14 -7.87
N TYR A 58 -4.88 25.30 -8.31
CA TYR A 58 -3.91 26.15 -7.61
C TYR A 58 -4.24 27.65 -7.66
N LYS A 59 -4.99 28.14 -8.68
CA LYS A 59 -5.53 29.51 -8.70
C LYS A 59 -6.40 29.73 -7.45
N TYR A 60 -7.33 28.80 -7.20
CA TYR A 60 -8.31 28.89 -6.12
C TYR A 60 -7.74 28.65 -4.73
N ASP A 61 -6.76 27.75 -4.59
CA ASP A 61 -5.97 27.64 -3.34
C ASP A 61 -5.31 28.99 -3.00
N SER A 62 -4.77 29.69 -4.02
CA SER A 62 -4.14 31.00 -3.84
C SER A 62 -5.12 32.13 -3.51
N TYR A 63 -6.40 31.99 -3.92
CA TYR A 63 -7.47 32.97 -3.61
C TYR A 63 -7.98 32.77 -2.17
N ALA A 64 -8.19 31.52 -1.76
CA ALA A 64 -8.53 31.17 -0.38
C ALA A 64 -7.38 31.51 0.60
N GLU A 65 -6.11 31.29 0.23
CA GLU A 65 -4.95 31.74 1.01
C GLU A 65 -4.86 33.28 1.10
N ALA A 66 -5.49 34.01 0.18
CA ALA A 66 -5.60 35.48 0.21
C ALA A 66 -6.86 36.00 0.92
N GLY A 67 -7.69 35.11 1.50
CA GLY A 67 -8.95 35.48 2.18
C GLY A 67 -10.07 35.93 1.23
N THR A 68 -9.99 35.57 -0.06
CA THR A 68 -11.08 35.80 -1.01
C THR A 68 -12.08 34.63 -0.91
N PRO A 69 -13.39 34.88 -0.74
CA PRO A 69 -14.42 33.85 -0.86
C PRO A 69 -14.42 33.19 -2.24
N LEU A 70 -15.12 32.06 -2.37
CA LEU A 70 -15.42 31.44 -3.66
C LEU A 70 -16.85 31.81 -4.05
N GLU A 71 -17.04 32.30 -5.27
CA GLU A 71 -18.35 32.52 -5.87
C GLU A 71 -18.89 31.22 -6.48
N ASP A 72 -20.19 31.11 -6.74
CA ASP A 72 -20.84 29.91 -7.29
C ASP A 72 -20.15 29.40 -8.57
N GLU A 73 -19.75 30.31 -9.48
CA GLU A 73 -19.02 29.96 -10.70
C GLU A 73 -17.64 29.32 -10.41
N ASP A 74 -17.00 29.67 -9.29
CA ASP A 74 -15.74 29.07 -8.85
C ASP A 74 -15.95 27.72 -8.13
N ILE A 75 -17.12 27.51 -7.50
CA ILE A 75 -17.56 26.21 -6.96
C ILE A 75 -17.79 25.23 -8.11
N ASP A 76 -18.56 25.62 -9.14
CA ASP A 76 -18.77 24.84 -10.36
C ASP A 76 -17.45 24.44 -11.03
N VAL A 77 -16.49 25.36 -11.14
CA VAL A 77 -15.16 25.09 -11.72
C VAL A 77 -14.33 24.14 -10.86
N LEU A 78 -14.59 24.04 -9.55
CA LEU A 78 -13.95 23.07 -8.65
C LEU A 78 -14.65 21.69 -8.65
N GLU A 79 -15.95 21.62 -8.92
CA GLU A 79 -16.67 20.35 -9.12
C GLU A 79 -16.37 19.75 -10.51
N ASP A 80 -16.36 20.55 -11.59
CA ASP A 80 -15.80 20.18 -12.91
C ASP A 80 -14.37 19.67 -12.76
N ALA A 81 -13.56 20.33 -11.93
CA ALA A 81 -12.18 19.89 -11.69
C ALA A 81 -12.11 18.48 -11.08
N LEU A 82 -13.03 18.11 -10.18
CA LEU A 82 -13.07 16.77 -9.57
C LEU A 82 -13.61 15.69 -10.51
N GLU A 83 -14.61 15.99 -11.34
CA GLU A 83 -15.08 15.07 -12.37
C GLU A 83 -13.96 14.79 -13.40
N ASN A 84 -13.25 15.83 -13.86
CA ASN A 84 -12.11 15.68 -14.76
C ASN A 84 -10.94 14.88 -14.15
N VAL A 85 -10.69 14.91 -12.83
CA VAL A 85 -9.72 13.97 -12.22
C VAL A 85 -10.18 12.53 -12.41
N SER A 86 -11.47 12.26 -12.23
CA SER A 86 -12.02 10.91 -12.29
C SER A 86 -11.86 10.33 -13.69
N ALA A 87 -12.25 11.07 -14.73
CA ALA A 87 -12.02 10.71 -16.13
C ALA A 87 -10.52 10.54 -16.47
N LEU A 88 -9.64 11.43 -15.95
CA LEU A 88 -8.18 11.29 -16.11
C LEU A 88 -7.64 10.02 -15.44
N SER A 89 -8.19 9.61 -14.30
CA SER A 89 -7.82 8.36 -13.63
C SER A 89 -8.27 7.11 -14.41
N GLU A 90 -9.35 7.20 -15.19
CA GLU A 90 -9.82 6.12 -16.06
C GLU A 90 -9.01 5.97 -17.34
N SER A 91 -8.37 7.05 -17.83
CA SER A 91 -7.44 7.03 -18.97
C SER A 91 -6.08 6.34 -18.71
N ALA A 92 -5.85 5.87 -17.48
CA ALA A 92 -4.60 5.26 -17.06
C ALA A 92 -4.16 3.97 -17.82
N PRO A 93 -5.05 3.09 -18.34
CA PRO A 93 -4.65 1.90 -19.08
C PRO A 93 -3.85 2.19 -20.36
N ASP A 94 -4.31 3.16 -21.16
CA ASP A 94 -3.69 3.52 -22.46
C ASP A 94 -2.20 3.86 -22.30
N ILE A 95 -1.84 4.49 -21.18
CA ILE A 95 -0.48 4.88 -20.84
C ILE A 95 0.43 3.66 -20.68
N VAL A 96 -0.08 2.54 -20.15
CA VAL A 96 0.70 1.33 -19.86
C VAL A 96 1.03 0.58 -21.15
N ASP A 97 0.04 0.39 -22.03
CA ASP A 97 0.23 -0.31 -23.30
C ASP A 97 1.10 0.52 -24.27
N ASP A 98 0.92 1.84 -24.30
CA ASP A 98 1.70 2.77 -25.12
C ASP A 98 3.14 3.00 -24.59
N LEU A 99 3.46 2.49 -23.39
CA LEU A 99 4.84 2.38 -22.87
C LEU A 99 5.55 1.09 -23.29
N SER A 100 4.79 0.06 -23.73
CA SER A 100 5.37 -1.18 -24.24
C SER A 100 6.17 -0.94 -25.53
N GLY A 101 7.25 -1.71 -25.71
CA GLY A 101 8.12 -1.62 -26.90
C GLY A 101 8.89 -0.30 -27.09
N LYS A 102 8.79 0.70 -26.19
CA LYS A 102 9.59 1.93 -26.27
C LYS A 102 10.94 1.74 -25.56
N SER A 103 11.95 2.51 -25.95
CA SER A 103 13.30 2.39 -25.36
C SER A 103 13.33 2.78 -23.87
N VAL A 104 14.20 2.12 -23.10
CA VAL A 104 14.32 2.27 -21.63
C VAL A 104 14.51 3.73 -21.20
N PHE A 105 15.30 4.51 -21.94
CA PHE A 105 15.48 5.95 -21.69
C PHE A 105 14.16 6.74 -21.84
N LYS A 106 13.34 6.40 -22.85
CA LYS A 106 12.05 7.05 -23.11
C LYS A 106 11.01 6.62 -22.07
N GLN A 107 11.02 5.36 -21.65
CA GLN A 107 10.21 4.84 -20.54
C GLN A 107 10.59 5.53 -19.21
N GLY A 108 11.87 5.64 -18.87
CA GLY A 108 12.32 6.35 -17.66
C GLY A 108 11.92 7.84 -17.65
N LYS A 109 12.04 8.51 -18.81
CA LYS A 109 11.54 9.88 -19.00
C LYS A 109 10.02 9.97 -18.82
N ALA A 110 9.26 8.98 -19.30
CA ALA A 110 7.82 8.89 -19.11
C ALA A 110 7.46 8.74 -17.64
N THR A 111 7.99 7.73 -16.95
CA THR A 111 7.76 7.46 -15.52
C THR A 111 8.03 8.68 -14.65
N LEU A 112 9.10 9.43 -14.93
CA LEU A 112 9.42 10.67 -14.21
C LEU A 112 8.35 11.77 -14.42
N GLN A 113 7.74 11.88 -15.60
CA GLN A 113 6.69 12.87 -15.86
C GLN A 113 5.32 12.40 -15.37
N ILE A 114 4.99 11.11 -15.51
CA ILE A 114 3.78 10.48 -14.93
C ILE A 114 3.79 10.66 -13.41
N ASN A 115 4.92 10.46 -12.73
CA ASN A 115 4.99 10.67 -11.28
C ASN A 115 4.85 12.14 -10.86
N ARG A 116 5.23 13.10 -11.73
CA ARG A 116 4.95 14.53 -11.51
C ARG A 116 3.48 14.86 -11.74
N ALA A 117 2.87 14.31 -12.79
CA ALA A 117 1.44 14.44 -13.09
C ALA A 117 0.56 13.85 -11.98
N LYS A 118 0.89 12.64 -11.48
CA LYS A 118 0.23 12.04 -10.30
C LYS A 118 0.36 12.90 -9.04
N LYS A 119 1.49 13.61 -8.85
CA LYS A 119 1.64 14.57 -7.74
C LYS A 119 0.79 15.82 -7.94
N ALA A 120 0.63 16.29 -9.18
CA ALA A 120 -0.24 17.40 -9.56
C ALA A 120 -1.72 17.03 -9.32
N LEU A 121 -2.20 15.90 -9.84
CA LEU A 121 -3.55 15.39 -9.57
C LEU A 121 -3.84 15.17 -8.08
N LYS A 122 -2.89 14.60 -7.32
CA LYS A 122 -3.06 14.42 -5.87
C LYS A 122 -3.15 15.74 -5.11
N TYR A 123 -2.56 16.81 -5.63
CA TYR A 123 -2.79 18.16 -5.14
C TYR A 123 -4.22 18.60 -5.49
N SER A 124 -4.60 18.56 -6.77
CA SER A 124 -5.94 18.95 -7.25
C SER A 124 -7.08 18.31 -6.46
N ILE A 125 -7.07 16.97 -6.28
CA ILE A 125 -8.10 16.27 -5.50
C ILE A 125 -8.18 16.81 -4.07
N LYS A 126 -7.03 16.93 -3.39
CA LYS A 126 -7.00 17.31 -1.97
C LYS A 126 -7.44 18.76 -1.78
N THR A 127 -6.96 19.66 -2.62
CA THR A 127 -7.29 21.09 -2.55
C THR A 127 -8.73 21.34 -2.97
N ALA A 128 -9.19 20.83 -4.11
CA ALA A 128 -10.58 21.06 -4.55
C ALA A 128 -11.59 20.53 -3.51
N LYS A 129 -11.39 19.32 -2.96
CA LYS A 129 -12.23 18.84 -1.85
C LYS A 129 -12.16 19.72 -0.60
N LYS A 130 -10.98 20.23 -0.22
CA LYS A 130 -10.82 21.15 0.93
C LYS A 130 -11.56 22.48 0.69
N LEU A 131 -11.50 23.02 -0.53
CA LEU A 131 -12.15 24.27 -0.90
C LEU A 131 -13.67 24.13 -0.92
N LEU A 132 -14.20 23.08 -1.56
CA LEU A 132 -15.63 22.79 -1.61
C LEU A 132 -16.22 22.49 -0.23
N LEU A 133 -15.50 21.77 0.63
CA LEU A 133 -15.86 21.56 2.05
C LEU A 133 -15.67 22.81 2.92
N GLY A 134 -15.04 23.87 2.40
CA GLY A 134 -14.99 25.18 3.04
C GLY A 134 -16.18 26.05 2.63
N ALA A 135 -16.49 26.09 1.33
CA ALA A 135 -17.63 26.82 0.78
C ALA A 135 -18.95 26.35 1.42
N LYS A 136 -19.20 25.03 1.43
CA LYS A 136 -20.42 24.41 2.00
C LYS A 136 -20.51 24.48 3.53
N LYS A 137 -19.62 25.23 4.19
CA LYS A 137 -19.74 25.62 5.60
C LYS A 137 -19.96 27.13 5.80
N GLY A 138 -19.64 27.96 4.80
CA GLY A 138 -20.05 29.37 4.81
C GLY A 138 -21.56 29.50 4.61
N GLU A 139 -22.15 28.62 3.81
CA GLU A 139 -23.60 28.52 3.59
C GLU A 139 -24.38 28.13 4.88
N GLU A 140 -23.74 27.47 5.85
CA GLU A 140 -24.34 27.08 7.14
C GLU A 140 -24.29 28.22 8.18
N ASP A 141 -23.43 29.23 8.00
CA ASP A 141 -23.12 30.27 9.00
C ASP A 141 -23.85 31.63 8.76
N GLU A 142 -24.62 31.80 7.67
CA GLU A 142 -25.33 33.07 7.37
C GLU A 142 -26.82 33.12 7.80
N ASP A 143 -27.43 31.99 8.19
CA ASP A 143 -28.90 31.85 8.31
C ASP A 143 -29.41 31.59 9.75
N ASP A 144 -28.75 32.14 10.79
CA ASP A 144 -29.20 32.01 12.19
C ASP A 144 -28.92 33.26 13.08
N ASP A 145 -29.71 34.33 12.90
CA ASP A 145 -29.68 35.54 13.75
C ASP A 145 -31.09 35.96 14.23
N ASN A 146 -31.75 35.13 15.06
CA ASN A 146 -32.82 35.63 15.94
C ASN A 146 -33.14 34.82 17.23
N SER A 147 -33.01 35.52 18.36
CA SER A 147 -33.88 35.47 19.55
C SER A 147 -34.23 34.12 20.24
N SER A 148 -33.43 33.80 21.27
CA SER A 148 -33.86 33.67 22.68
C SER A 148 -34.74 32.51 23.21
N SER A 149 -34.27 32.00 24.36
CA SER A 149 -35.00 31.69 25.63
C SER A 149 -35.64 30.30 25.90
N ASP A 150 -35.31 29.83 27.12
CA ASP A 150 -36.11 29.10 28.12
C ASP A 150 -36.56 27.62 27.91
N ASP A 151 -35.64 26.70 28.28
CA ASP A 151 -35.68 25.88 29.52
C ASP A 151 -36.91 24.98 29.88
N LYS A 152 -36.60 23.75 30.35
CA LYS A 152 -37.41 22.74 31.12
C LYS A 152 -38.30 21.66 30.44
N ASP A 153 -37.75 20.44 30.43
CA ASP A 153 -38.09 19.30 31.34
C ASP A 153 -39.21 18.26 31.04
N THR A 154 -38.91 16.99 31.40
CA THR A 154 -39.76 15.77 31.55
C THR A 154 -40.62 15.20 30.39
N GLY A 155 -40.69 13.85 30.29
CA GLY A 155 -42.01 13.28 30.64
C GLY A 155 -42.61 11.97 30.08
N ALA A 156 -42.03 11.20 29.15
CA ALA A 156 -42.33 9.76 28.87
C ALA A 156 -43.78 9.22 28.51
N ASP A 157 -43.79 8.20 27.63
CA ASP A 157 -44.64 6.97 27.60
C ASP A 157 -46.07 6.87 26.97
N LYS A 158 -46.11 6.15 25.80
CA LYS A 158 -46.95 4.97 25.41
C LYS A 158 -48.37 5.05 24.76
N ASN A 159 -48.56 4.10 23.82
CA ASN A 159 -49.79 3.41 23.32
C ASN A 159 -50.80 4.21 22.44
N SER A 160 -51.07 3.85 21.17
CA SER A 160 -51.90 2.75 20.58
C SER A 160 -53.43 2.91 20.82
N GLU A 161 -54.36 2.76 19.86
CA GLU A 161 -54.42 1.94 18.61
C GLU A 161 -55.39 2.55 17.53
N ASP A 162 -55.60 1.87 16.38
CA ASP A 162 -56.26 2.36 15.12
C ASP A 162 -57.82 2.31 15.12
N ILE A 163 -58.61 2.95 14.22
CA ILE A 163 -59.07 2.44 12.89
C ILE A 163 -59.85 3.47 12.04
N SER A 164 -59.53 3.58 10.73
CA SER A 164 -60.32 4.17 9.59
C SER A 164 -60.48 5.71 9.51
N ASN A 165 -60.84 6.35 8.38
CA ASN A 165 -61.41 5.91 7.09
C ASN A 165 -60.98 6.82 5.88
N ARG A 166 -61.37 6.47 4.64
CA ARG A 166 -61.08 7.11 3.33
C ARG A 166 -61.22 8.64 3.24
N GLY A 167 -60.29 9.28 2.52
CA GLY A 167 -60.41 10.63 1.94
C GLY A 167 -59.29 10.93 0.93
N SER A 168 -59.58 11.58 -0.20
CA SER A 168 -58.70 11.69 -1.38
C SER A 168 -58.06 13.06 -1.63
N ASN A 169 -56.85 13.02 -2.22
CA ASN A 169 -56.10 14.07 -2.92
C ASN A 169 -55.41 15.21 -2.14
N GLU A 170 -54.21 15.55 -2.64
CA GLU A 170 -53.50 16.85 -2.65
C GLU A 170 -53.37 17.62 -1.31
N ASN A 171 -52.17 17.95 -0.81
CA ASN A 171 -50.99 18.39 -1.56
C ASN A 171 -49.65 18.11 -0.84
N GLN A 172 -48.55 18.65 -1.37
CA GLN A 172 -47.19 18.54 -0.82
C GLN A 172 -47.06 19.16 0.58
N ASP A 173 -46.40 18.45 1.50
CA ASP A 173 -45.46 19.04 2.45
C ASP A 173 -44.29 18.05 2.65
N ASN A 174 -43.07 18.57 2.83
CA ASN A 174 -41.82 17.81 2.68
C ASN A 174 -40.99 17.79 3.97
N THR A 175 -41.62 17.37 5.07
CA THR A 175 -40.99 17.30 6.40
C THR A 175 -39.98 16.15 6.48
N THR A 176 -38.80 16.38 5.93
CA THR A 176 -37.64 15.49 6.05
C THR A 176 -37.24 15.42 7.52
N LYS A 177 -37.58 14.32 8.20
CA LYS A 177 -37.02 14.05 9.53
C LYS A 177 -35.55 13.71 9.36
N GLU A 178 -34.68 14.52 9.95
CA GLU A 178 -33.28 14.15 10.11
C GLU A 178 -33.20 12.92 11.03
N GLU A 179 -32.74 11.79 10.47
CA GLU A 179 -32.19 10.74 11.31
C GLU A 179 -30.85 11.21 11.87
N PRO A 180 -30.54 10.99 13.15
CA PRO A 180 -29.28 11.43 13.75
C PRO A 180 -28.11 10.78 13.02
N SER A 181 -27.27 11.60 12.39
CA SER A 181 -26.12 11.14 11.61
C SER A 181 -25.21 10.24 12.45
N ASN A 182 -24.83 9.10 11.88
CA ASN A 182 -24.12 8.08 12.62
C ASN A 182 -22.65 8.48 12.76
N ILE A 183 -22.03 8.17 13.90
CA ILE A 183 -20.59 8.38 14.12
C ILE A 183 -19.73 7.57 13.12
N SER A 184 -20.31 6.59 12.42
CA SER A 184 -19.67 5.91 11.28
C SER A 184 -19.67 6.68 9.95
N ASP A 185 -20.49 7.71 9.80
CA ASP A 185 -20.70 8.39 8.51
C ASP A 185 -19.48 9.26 8.19
N GLY A 186 -18.86 9.00 7.03
CA GLY A 186 -17.56 9.60 6.67
C GLY A 186 -16.33 9.03 7.39
N LEU A 187 -16.48 8.01 8.26
CA LEU A 187 -15.37 7.48 9.08
C LEU A 187 -14.39 6.59 8.27
N GLU A 188 -13.38 7.18 7.64
CA GLU A 188 -12.36 6.44 6.87
C GLU A 188 -11.42 5.58 7.75
N VAL A 189 -11.68 4.27 7.82
CA VAL A 189 -10.87 3.29 8.60
C VAL A 189 -9.58 2.89 7.88
N TYR A 190 -8.49 3.63 8.12
CA TYR A 190 -7.18 3.38 7.51
C TYR A 190 -6.39 2.18 8.07
N SER A 191 -6.70 0.97 7.59
CA SER A 191 -5.80 -0.19 7.73
C SER A 191 -4.58 -0.06 6.81
N LYS A 192 -3.37 0.02 7.39
CA LYS A 192 -2.10 0.30 6.67
C LYS A 192 -1.23 -0.95 6.56
N TYR A 193 -0.62 -1.21 5.41
CA TYR A 193 0.28 -2.35 5.15
C TYR A 193 1.34 -2.52 6.25
N ASP A 194 1.21 -3.59 7.05
CA ASP A 194 1.96 -3.86 8.29
C ASP A 194 2.84 -5.12 8.24
N PHE A 195 3.04 -5.68 7.05
CA PHE A 195 3.94 -6.83 6.85
C PHE A 195 5.41 -6.47 7.12
N VAL A 196 6.14 -7.45 7.64
CA VAL A 196 7.60 -7.44 7.81
C VAL A 196 8.09 -8.74 7.21
N PRO A 197 8.92 -8.74 6.14
CA PRO A 197 9.59 -9.95 5.68
C PRO A 197 10.64 -10.40 6.70
N GLY A 198 10.92 -11.71 6.73
CA GLY A 198 12.01 -12.27 7.53
C GLY A 198 13.39 -11.77 7.12
N ASP A 199 14.31 -11.70 8.08
CA ASP A 199 15.69 -11.27 7.87
C ASP A 199 16.58 -12.44 7.40
N LYS A 200 16.49 -13.61 8.04
CA LYS A 200 17.27 -14.81 7.65
C LYS A 200 16.48 -15.69 6.68
N LEU A 201 17.07 -15.95 5.51
CA LEU A 201 16.47 -16.84 4.50
C LEU A 201 16.38 -18.30 5.01
N ILE A 202 15.30 -19.00 4.63
CA ILE A 202 15.13 -20.45 4.84
C ILE A 202 15.08 -21.18 3.49
N PHE A 203 14.33 -20.64 2.53
CA PHE A 203 14.12 -21.23 1.21
C PHE A 203 13.82 -20.11 0.21
N TYR A 204 14.38 -20.20 -1.01
CA TYR A 204 14.00 -19.35 -2.14
C TYR A 204 13.90 -20.17 -3.43
N ASP A 205 12.84 -19.90 -4.20
CA ASP A 205 12.68 -20.48 -5.52
C ASP A 205 11.89 -19.57 -6.49
N ASP A 206 12.54 -19.24 -7.60
CA ASP A 206 12.00 -18.54 -8.78
C ASP A 206 12.05 -19.43 -10.04
N PHE A 207 12.41 -20.70 -9.87
CA PHE A 207 12.55 -21.73 -10.91
C PHE A 207 13.59 -21.41 -12.00
N THR A 208 14.44 -20.39 -11.82
CA THR A 208 15.47 -19.99 -12.82
C THR A 208 16.55 -21.05 -13.06
N ASN A 209 16.64 -22.05 -12.18
CA ASN A 209 17.60 -23.15 -12.25
C ASN A 209 17.00 -24.44 -12.84
N ASP A 210 15.66 -24.55 -12.91
CA ASP A 210 14.93 -25.74 -13.37
C ASP A 210 14.51 -25.59 -14.84
N PHE A 211 14.56 -26.69 -15.62
CA PHE A 211 14.25 -26.63 -17.05
C PHE A 211 12.75 -26.39 -17.32
N ILE A 212 12.46 -25.77 -18.47
CA ILE A 212 11.08 -25.54 -18.91
C ILE A 212 10.45 -26.88 -19.34
N GLY A 213 9.30 -27.21 -18.77
CA GLY A 213 8.61 -28.50 -18.95
C GLY A 213 8.87 -29.51 -17.82
N ASP A 214 9.93 -29.32 -17.01
CA ASP A 214 10.23 -30.20 -15.88
C ASP A 214 9.44 -29.79 -14.63
N PHE A 215 9.20 -30.75 -13.72
CA PHE A 215 8.77 -30.44 -12.34
C PHE A 215 9.99 -29.99 -11.51
N PRO A 216 9.91 -28.89 -10.75
CA PRO A 216 11.10 -28.27 -10.17
C PRO A 216 11.75 -29.11 -9.06
N SER A 217 13.07 -29.21 -9.14
CA SER A 217 13.93 -30.10 -8.34
C SER A 217 13.87 -29.87 -6.83
N LYS A 218 13.52 -28.66 -6.39
CA LYS A 218 13.35 -28.30 -4.97
C LYS A 218 11.96 -28.63 -4.41
N TRP A 219 11.07 -29.28 -5.15
CA TRP A 219 9.69 -29.52 -4.73
C TRP A 219 9.30 -31.00 -4.80
N ASN A 220 8.19 -31.35 -4.16
CA ASN A 220 7.55 -32.64 -4.24
C ASN A 220 6.07 -32.48 -4.60
N THR A 221 5.49 -33.42 -5.34
CA THR A 221 4.05 -33.52 -5.58
C THR A 221 3.58 -34.97 -5.64
N ASN A 222 2.30 -35.21 -5.34
CA ASN A 222 1.57 -36.45 -5.61
C ASN A 222 0.64 -36.34 -6.83
N GLY A 223 0.77 -35.28 -7.63
CA GLY A 223 0.09 -35.10 -8.91
C GLY A 223 1.08 -34.74 -10.01
N SER A 224 0.89 -33.59 -10.65
CA SER A 224 1.77 -33.10 -11.71
C SER A 224 1.85 -31.57 -11.73
N GLY A 225 2.93 -31.04 -12.30
CA GLY A 225 3.22 -29.63 -12.49
C GLY A 225 4.39 -29.50 -13.45
N GLU A 226 4.60 -28.31 -14.00
CA GLU A 226 5.75 -28.02 -14.87
C GLU A 226 6.19 -26.57 -14.72
N VAL A 227 7.49 -26.31 -14.89
CA VAL A 227 8.03 -24.95 -14.97
C VAL A 227 7.79 -24.39 -16.37
N VAL A 228 7.12 -23.24 -16.46
CA VAL A 228 6.76 -22.57 -17.72
C VAL A 228 7.26 -21.13 -17.77
N THR A 229 7.24 -20.55 -18.98
CA THR A 229 7.37 -19.11 -19.21
C THR A 229 6.05 -18.56 -19.75
N LEU A 230 5.68 -17.35 -19.32
CA LEU A 230 4.43 -16.70 -19.72
C LEU A 230 4.72 -15.47 -20.59
N ASN A 231 3.90 -15.23 -21.61
CA ASN A 231 4.19 -14.20 -22.63
C ASN A 231 4.02 -12.75 -22.15
N LYS A 232 3.23 -12.51 -21.10
CA LYS A 232 2.95 -11.16 -20.54
C LYS A 232 3.64 -10.86 -19.21
N VAL A 233 4.31 -11.83 -18.58
CA VAL A 233 4.99 -11.66 -17.29
C VAL A 233 6.33 -12.36 -17.29
N GLN A 234 7.37 -11.68 -16.81
CA GLN A 234 8.74 -12.20 -16.79
C GLN A 234 8.94 -13.28 -15.72
N GLY A 235 10.09 -13.96 -15.76
CA GLY A 235 10.45 -15.05 -14.86
C GLY A 235 9.97 -16.42 -15.35
N ARG A 236 10.35 -17.47 -14.61
CA ARG A 236 9.79 -18.82 -14.73
C ARG A 236 8.75 -19.04 -13.63
N TRP A 237 7.80 -19.92 -13.92
CA TRP A 237 6.58 -20.08 -13.14
C TRP A 237 6.24 -21.56 -13.03
N LEU A 238 6.04 -22.09 -11.83
CA LEU A 238 5.49 -23.44 -11.65
C LEU A 238 4.00 -23.39 -11.93
N GLU A 239 3.55 -24.08 -12.97
CA GLU A 239 2.14 -24.40 -13.16
C GLU A 239 1.73 -25.55 -12.23
N PHE A 240 0.71 -25.32 -11.41
CA PHE A 240 0.00 -26.38 -10.72
C PHE A 240 -1.01 -27.03 -11.68
N LYS A 241 -0.83 -28.31 -12.04
CA LYS A 241 -1.90 -29.04 -12.75
C LYS A 241 -3.05 -29.33 -11.79
N GLN A 242 -4.28 -29.26 -12.30
CA GLN A 242 -5.47 -29.60 -11.53
C GLN A 242 -5.49 -31.10 -11.20
N GLY A 243 -5.92 -31.48 -10.00
CA GLY A 243 -5.98 -32.87 -9.58
C GLY A 243 -6.65 -33.07 -8.22
N TYR A 244 -7.21 -34.26 -7.99
CA TYR A 244 -7.90 -34.56 -6.74
C TYR A 244 -6.90 -34.83 -5.61
N ASN A 245 -6.99 -34.08 -4.52
CA ASN A 245 -6.08 -34.18 -3.36
C ASN A 245 -4.58 -34.04 -3.74
N THR A 246 -4.29 -33.24 -4.78
CA THR A 246 -2.92 -32.93 -5.22
C THR A 246 -2.31 -31.82 -4.38
N PHE A 247 -1.12 -32.07 -3.84
CA PHE A 247 -0.33 -31.11 -3.08
C PHE A 247 0.99 -30.79 -3.79
N PHE A 248 1.49 -29.58 -3.57
CA PHE A 248 2.83 -29.14 -3.98
C PHE A 248 3.59 -28.70 -2.71
N ILE A 249 4.75 -29.31 -2.45
CA ILE A 249 5.46 -29.21 -1.17
C ILE A 249 6.92 -28.82 -1.44
N PRO A 250 7.35 -27.58 -1.15
CA PRO A 250 8.76 -27.19 -1.23
C PRO A 250 9.60 -27.97 -0.22
N SER A 251 10.76 -28.46 -0.67
CA SER A 251 11.76 -29.18 0.13
C SER A 251 12.53 -28.20 1.02
N LEU A 252 11.98 -27.87 2.18
CA LEU A 252 12.62 -26.97 3.13
C LEU A 252 13.91 -27.61 3.72
N PRO A 253 15.05 -26.89 3.77
CA PRO A 253 16.30 -27.44 4.29
C PRO A 253 16.33 -27.57 5.82
N ARG A 254 15.33 -27.02 6.52
CA ARG A 254 15.12 -27.12 7.97
C ARG A 254 13.64 -26.91 8.31
N GLU A 255 13.24 -27.30 9.52
CA GLU A 255 11.89 -27.04 10.05
C GLU A 255 11.62 -25.52 10.19
N LEU A 256 10.34 -25.15 10.17
CA LEU A 256 9.93 -23.75 10.33
C LEU A 256 10.11 -23.30 11.79
N PRO A 257 10.73 -22.13 12.04
CA PRO A 257 10.88 -21.58 13.39
C PRO A 257 9.57 -20.99 13.92
N GLU A 258 9.56 -20.56 15.19
CA GLU A 258 8.36 -19.98 15.84
C GLU A 258 7.86 -18.67 15.18
N ASN A 259 8.79 -17.89 14.61
CA ASN A 259 8.51 -16.65 13.89
C ASN A 259 9.08 -16.74 12.47
N PHE A 260 8.22 -16.71 11.46
CA PHE A 260 8.62 -16.80 10.06
C PHE A 260 7.62 -16.13 9.11
N THR A 261 8.05 -16.02 7.86
CA THR A 261 7.33 -15.37 6.77
C THR A 261 7.34 -16.23 5.52
N ILE A 262 6.31 -16.07 4.69
CA ILE A 262 6.20 -16.65 3.35
C ILE A 262 5.79 -15.52 2.41
N GLU A 263 6.51 -15.34 1.32
CA GLU A 263 6.26 -14.38 0.25
C GLU A 263 6.24 -15.14 -1.08
N PHE A 264 5.29 -14.88 -1.96
CA PHE A 264 5.26 -15.45 -3.32
C PHE A 264 4.38 -14.62 -4.26
N ASP A 265 4.68 -14.68 -5.56
CA ASP A 265 3.81 -14.14 -6.60
C ASP A 265 2.90 -15.23 -7.16
N LEU A 266 1.68 -14.85 -7.56
CA LEU A 266 0.78 -15.70 -8.34
C LEU A 266 0.48 -15.09 -9.71
N VAL A 267 0.13 -15.94 -10.67
CA VAL A 267 -0.57 -15.57 -11.91
C VAL A 267 -1.74 -16.54 -12.09
N ALA A 268 -2.89 -16.05 -12.51
CA ALA A 268 -4.01 -16.89 -12.91
C ALA A 268 -4.49 -16.55 -14.32
N LEU A 269 -4.87 -17.56 -15.09
CA LEU A 269 -5.44 -17.44 -16.44
C LEU A 269 -6.86 -18.03 -16.45
N GLY A 270 -7.69 -17.54 -17.37
CA GLY A 270 -9.08 -18.00 -17.55
C GLY A 270 -10.08 -17.54 -16.49
N ILE A 271 -9.63 -16.96 -15.38
CA ILE A 271 -10.49 -16.53 -14.26
C ILE A 271 -11.50 -15.46 -14.70
N ASN A 272 -12.79 -15.71 -14.46
CA ASN A 272 -13.91 -14.90 -14.94
C ASN A 272 -15.13 -14.96 -13.99
N ASP A 273 -16.26 -14.37 -14.40
CA ASP A 273 -17.53 -14.30 -13.65
C ASP A 273 -18.18 -15.67 -13.37
N LYS A 274 -17.77 -16.73 -14.08
CA LYS A 274 -18.22 -18.12 -13.87
C LYS A 274 -17.26 -18.96 -13.03
N THR A 275 -16.06 -18.44 -12.72
CA THR A 275 -15.09 -19.09 -11.83
C THR A 275 -15.70 -19.35 -10.47
N SER A 276 -15.64 -20.60 -10.02
CA SER A 276 -16.39 -21.12 -8.88
C SER A 276 -16.11 -20.39 -7.55
N SER A 277 -17.11 -20.30 -6.67
CA SER A 277 -16.93 -19.99 -5.24
C SER A 277 -16.13 -21.04 -4.46
N ALA A 278 -15.78 -22.15 -5.12
CA ALA A 278 -14.83 -23.15 -4.64
C ALA A 278 -13.43 -23.04 -5.27
N ALA A 279 -13.20 -22.16 -6.25
CA ALA A 279 -11.89 -21.98 -6.89
C ALA A 279 -10.92 -21.31 -5.92
N LEU A 280 -10.02 -22.11 -5.34
CA LEU A 280 -9.23 -21.76 -4.15
C LEU A 280 -7.81 -22.32 -4.23
N LEU A 281 -6.84 -21.49 -3.85
CA LEU A 281 -5.50 -21.93 -3.49
C LEU A 281 -5.42 -22.06 -1.96
N GLU A 282 -5.37 -23.28 -1.45
CA GLU A 282 -5.03 -23.56 -0.06
C GLU A 282 -3.52 -23.41 0.13
N VAL A 283 -3.11 -22.52 1.06
CA VAL A 283 -1.78 -22.53 1.67
C VAL A 283 -1.93 -23.17 3.05
N LYS A 284 -1.31 -24.33 3.23
CA LYS A 284 -1.41 -25.16 4.44
C LYS A 284 -0.06 -25.25 5.12
N LEU A 285 -0.03 -24.92 6.40
CA LEU A 285 1.09 -25.13 7.30
C LEU A 285 0.78 -26.39 8.12
N GLU A 286 1.66 -27.37 8.18
CA GLU A 286 1.33 -28.70 8.74
C GLU A 286 2.51 -29.34 9.49
N ASP A 287 2.19 -30.18 10.48
CA ASP A 287 3.15 -30.89 11.36
C ASP A 287 4.05 -31.94 10.66
N ASN A 288 3.84 -32.19 9.37
CA ASN A 288 4.59 -33.16 8.55
C ASN A 288 4.69 -32.68 7.09
N ASN A 289 5.65 -33.22 6.34
CA ASN A 289 5.90 -32.95 4.92
C ASN A 289 5.31 -33.99 3.95
N GLU A 290 4.45 -34.90 4.42
CA GLU A 290 3.89 -35.98 3.60
C GLU A 290 2.65 -35.55 2.79
N PHE A 291 2.19 -36.40 1.86
CA PHE A 291 0.94 -36.16 1.11
C PHE A 291 -0.34 -36.48 1.88
N ARG A 292 -0.24 -36.95 3.13
CA ARG A 292 -1.37 -37.11 4.06
C ARG A 292 -1.55 -35.87 4.92
N THR A 293 -2.79 -35.63 5.36
CA THR A 293 -3.10 -34.62 6.38
C THR A 293 -2.55 -35.07 7.74
N GLY A 294 -1.98 -34.13 8.48
CA GLY A 294 -1.36 -34.32 9.78
C GLY A 294 -2.33 -34.37 10.95
N LYS A 295 -1.76 -34.48 12.15
CA LYS A 295 -2.50 -34.33 13.40
C LYS A 295 -2.85 -32.85 13.60
N ASP A 296 -1.91 -31.95 13.36
CA ASP A 296 -2.03 -30.50 13.59
C ASP A 296 -1.65 -29.69 12.33
N PHE A 297 -2.46 -28.68 12.02
CA PHE A 297 -2.27 -27.83 10.84
C PHE A 297 -2.94 -26.45 11.01
N ALA A 298 -2.52 -25.48 10.20
CA ALA A 298 -3.17 -24.20 9.99
C ALA A 298 -3.23 -23.89 8.49
N ARG A 299 -4.39 -23.56 7.94
CA ARG A 299 -4.57 -23.32 6.51
C ARG A 299 -5.37 -22.05 6.21
N VAL A 300 -5.02 -21.41 5.09
CA VAL A 300 -5.76 -20.29 4.51
C VAL A 300 -6.04 -20.61 3.03
N GLU A 301 -7.32 -20.57 2.65
CA GLU A 301 -7.80 -20.78 1.29
C GLU A 301 -8.01 -19.41 0.61
N ILE A 302 -7.19 -19.09 -0.39
CA ILE A 302 -7.21 -17.83 -1.15
C ILE A 302 -8.20 -17.94 -2.32
N PRO A 303 -9.25 -17.10 -2.40
CA PRO A 303 -10.35 -17.24 -3.36
C PRO A 303 -10.12 -16.58 -4.72
N PHE A 304 -10.55 -17.24 -5.80
CA PHE A 304 -10.50 -16.74 -7.18
C PHE A 304 -11.86 -16.35 -7.79
N VAL A 305 -12.95 -16.56 -7.04
CA VAL A 305 -14.32 -16.18 -7.43
C VAL A 305 -14.46 -14.69 -7.77
N GLN A 306 -15.14 -14.36 -8.88
CA GLN A 306 -15.31 -12.97 -9.34
C GLN A 306 -16.73 -12.42 -9.14
N TYR A 307 -17.78 -13.26 -9.15
CA TYR A 307 -19.17 -12.82 -9.09
C TYR A 307 -19.68 -12.43 -7.69
N VAL A 308 -18.92 -12.72 -6.64
CA VAL A 308 -19.21 -12.34 -5.24
C VAL A 308 -17.94 -11.87 -4.52
N THR A 309 -18.10 -11.10 -3.44
CA THR A 309 -16.99 -10.59 -2.61
C THR A 309 -16.08 -11.71 -2.13
N SER A 310 -14.78 -11.61 -2.45
CA SER A 310 -13.77 -12.59 -2.03
C SER A 310 -13.81 -12.86 -0.53
N THR A 311 -13.83 -14.14 -0.18
CA THR A 311 -13.89 -14.61 1.20
C THR A 311 -12.82 -15.68 1.39
N PHE A 312 -11.82 -15.39 2.22
CA PHE A 312 -10.76 -16.32 2.59
C PHE A 312 -11.34 -17.33 3.57
N ARG A 313 -11.13 -18.63 3.33
CA ARG A 313 -11.50 -19.64 4.34
C ARG A 313 -10.29 -19.94 5.22
N VAL A 314 -10.51 -19.98 6.51
CA VAL A 314 -9.44 -20.16 7.51
C VAL A 314 -9.80 -21.33 8.41
N ARG A 315 -8.89 -22.29 8.54
CA ARG A 315 -9.10 -23.48 9.37
C ARG A 315 -7.81 -23.92 10.05
N ASN A 316 -7.90 -24.33 11.30
CA ASN A 316 -6.79 -24.99 11.98
C ASN A 316 -7.24 -26.26 12.72
N ARG A 317 -6.23 -27.02 13.13
CA ARG A 317 -6.32 -28.18 14.02
C ARG A 317 -5.16 -28.13 15.00
N ILE A 318 -5.47 -28.19 16.29
CA ILE A 318 -4.52 -28.11 17.40
C ILE A 318 -4.80 -29.29 18.34
N ASN A 319 -3.75 -30.02 18.73
CA ASN A 319 -3.84 -31.29 19.44
C ASN A 319 -4.83 -32.30 18.83
N GLY A 320 -4.90 -32.38 17.50
CA GLY A 320 -5.81 -33.26 16.76
C GLY A 320 -7.25 -32.76 16.65
N LYS A 321 -7.60 -31.65 17.31
CA LYS A 321 -8.96 -31.10 17.37
C LYS A 321 -9.08 -29.84 16.52
N ASN A 322 -10.12 -29.73 15.71
CA ASN A 322 -10.40 -28.50 14.95
C ASN A 322 -10.70 -27.38 15.96
N SER A 323 -10.02 -26.23 15.91
CA SER A 323 -10.26 -25.11 16.84
C SER A 323 -10.85 -23.87 16.18
N ILE A 324 -10.49 -23.62 14.91
CA ILE A 324 -10.98 -22.52 14.08
C ILE A 324 -11.47 -23.13 12.76
N THR A 325 -12.63 -22.68 12.30
CA THR A 325 -13.14 -22.88 10.94
C THR A 325 -14.04 -21.69 10.65
N ASN A 326 -13.58 -20.73 9.84
CA ASN A 326 -14.28 -19.47 9.61
C ASN A 326 -14.01 -18.90 8.20
N ASN A 327 -14.71 -17.83 7.85
CA ASN A 327 -14.72 -17.17 6.55
C ASN A 327 -14.44 -15.66 6.74
N VAL A 328 -13.29 -15.18 6.27
CA VAL A 328 -12.88 -13.78 6.39
C VAL A 328 -13.14 -13.05 5.08
N LYS A 329 -14.11 -12.12 5.08
CA LYS A 329 -14.45 -11.30 3.91
C LYS A 329 -13.36 -10.25 3.66
N ALA A 330 -12.69 -10.31 2.51
CA ALA A 330 -11.73 -9.29 2.09
C ALA A 330 -11.62 -9.33 0.56
N ASP A 331 -12.27 -8.39 -0.15
CA ASP A 331 -12.27 -8.38 -1.62
C ASP A 331 -10.85 -8.29 -2.19
N ILE A 332 -10.47 -9.28 -3.02
CA ILE A 332 -9.20 -9.36 -3.75
C ILE A 332 -9.42 -9.64 -5.24
N ARG A 333 -10.66 -9.54 -5.75
CA ARG A 333 -11.03 -9.90 -7.14
C ARG A 333 -10.13 -9.25 -8.19
N LYS A 334 -10.00 -7.91 -8.11
CA LYS A 334 -9.12 -7.13 -8.98
C LYS A 334 -7.63 -7.49 -8.80
N ALA A 335 -7.21 -7.95 -7.61
CA ALA A 335 -5.83 -8.31 -7.34
C ALA A 335 -5.44 -9.67 -7.95
N VAL A 336 -6.29 -10.70 -7.82
CA VAL A 336 -5.98 -12.05 -8.36
C VAL A 336 -5.87 -12.12 -9.88
N LEU A 337 -6.47 -11.15 -10.59
CA LEU A 337 -6.34 -10.99 -12.03
C LEU A 337 -5.06 -10.25 -12.45
N ASN A 338 -4.34 -9.60 -11.53
CA ASN A 338 -3.26 -8.65 -11.82
C ASN A 338 -1.95 -9.00 -11.08
N LYS A 339 -1.51 -10.26 -11.24
CA LYS A 339 -0.27 -10.84 -10.68
C LYS A 339 -0.05 -10.46 -9.19
N PRO A 340 -0.91 -10.90 -8.26
CA PRO A 340 -0.82 -10.47 -6.88
C PRO A 340 0.45 -11.02 -6.22
N HIS A 341 1.05 -10.20 -5.38
CA HIS A 341 2.01 -10.65 -4.38
C HIS A 341 1.25 -11.10 -3.14
N ILE A 342 1.56 -12.28 -2.61
CA ILE A 342 0.98 -12.84 -1.39
C ILE A 342 2.06 -12.82 -0.32
N SER A 343 1.75 -12.23 0.83
CA SER A 343 2.63 -12.22 2.00
C SER A 343 1.91 -12.85 3.18
N ILE A 344 2.60 -13.72 3.92
CA ILE A 344 2.11 -14.40 5.11
C ILE A 344 3.15 -14.21 6.21
N ALA A 345 2.71 -13.86 7.42
CA ALA A 345 3.55 -13.82 8.60
C ALA A 345 2.96 -14.71 9.70
N VAL A 346 3.79 -15.58 10.25
CA VAL A 346 3.50 -16.35 11.45
C VAL A 346 4.39 -15.82 12.57
N ASN A 347 3.77 -15.39 13.66
CA ASN A 347 4.46 -14.93 14.85
C ASN A 347 3.88 -15.67 16.06
N LYS A 348 4.53 -16.75 16.50
CA LYS A 348 4.02 -17.66 17.54
C LYS A 348 2.64 -18.21 17.14
N GLU A 349 1.62 -18.07 18.00
CA GLU A 349 0.24 -18.46 17.73
C GLU A 349 -0.43 -17.67 16.57
N ARG A 350 0.08 -16.47 16.22
CA ARG A 350 -0.61 -15.52 15.32
C ARG A 350 -0.23 -15.71 13.85
N LEU A 351 -1.22 -15.87 12.98
CA LEU A 351 -1.05 -15.86 11.52
C LEU A 351 -1.72 -14.63 10.90
N ARG A 352 -1.02 -13.97 9.98
CA ARG A 352 -1.50 -12.84 9.18
C ARG A 352 -1.26 -13.09 7.68
N VAL A 353 -2.18 -12.65 6.83
CA VAL A 353 -2.05 -12.71 5.36
C VAL A 353 -2.38 -11.36 4.74
N TRP A 354 -1.56 -10.95 3.77
CA TRP A 354 -1.75 -9.78 2.92
C TRP A 354 -1.80 -10.20 1.45
N VAL A 355 -2.59 -9.47 0.66
CA VAL A 355 -2.59 -9.56 -0.80
C VAL A 355 -2.25 -8.17 -1.33
N ASN A 356 -1.10 -8.07 -1.99
CA ASN A 356 -0.38 -6.81 -2.17
C ASN A 356 -0.29 -6.07 -0.82
N GLU A 357 -0.61 -4.77 -0.79
CA GLU A 357 -0.55 -3.95 0.44
C GLU A 357 -1.75 -4.19 1.41
N LYS A 358 -2.77 -4.94 1.01
CA LYS A 358 -4.02 -5.11 1.78
C LYS A 358 -3.93 -6.29 2.75
N LYS A 359 -4.03 -6.04 4.05
CA LYS A 359 -4.20 -7.12 5.04
C LYS A 359 -5.59 -7.75 4.88
N CYS A 360 -5.62 -9.07 4.70
CA CYS A 360 -6.82 -9.85 4.40
C CYS A 360 -7.20 -10.80 5.54
N VAL A 361 -6.22 -11.31 6.30
CA VAL A 361 -6.43 -12.22 7.43
C VAL A 361 -5.52 -11.80 8.58
N ASP A 362 -6.03 -11.82 9.82
CA ASP A 362 -5.27 -11.56 11.03
C ASP A 362 -5.88 -12.35 12.21
N ILE A 363 -5.25 -13.47 12.60
CA ILE A 363 -5.80 -14.45 13.55
C ILE A 363 -4.78 -14.74 14.65
N PRO A 364 -4.97 -14.24 15.89
CA PRO A 364 -4.02 -14.40 16.99
C PRO A 364 -3.76 -15.82 17.51
N LYS A 365 -4.66 -16.78 17.25
CA LYS A 365 -4.57 -18.18 17.72
C LYS A 365 -4.75 -19.20 16.59
N MET A 366 -4.07 -18.95 15.48
CA MET A 366 -4.10 -19.83 14.31
C MET A 366 -3.16 -21.04 14.46
N ILE A 367 -2.01 -20.86 15.11
CA ILE A 367 -1.03 -21.92 15.37
C ILE A 367 -1.13 -22.38 16.84
N GLY A 368 -0.88 -23.66 17.12
CA GLY A 368 -0.85 -24.20 18.48
C GLY A 368 0.55 -24.19 19.08
N THR A 369 0.70 -23.71 20.32
CA THR A 369 2.00 -23.55 21.02
C THR A 369 2.84 -24.82 21.11
N ASN A 370 2.18 -25.99 21.17
CA ASN A 370 2.83 -27.29 21.38
C ASN A 370 2.87 -28.15 20.09
N SER A 371 2.52 -27.55 18.94
CA SER A 371 2.36 -28.23 17.65
C SER A 371 3.24 -27.54 16.60
N PRO A 372 4.57 -27.73 16.63
CA PRO A 372 5.48 -27.10 15.67
C PRO A 372 5.17 -27.56 14.24
N LEU A 373 4.93 -26.60 13.37
CA LEU A 373 4.60 -26.83 11.97
C LEU A 373 5.90 -26.99 11.19
N LYS A 374 6.00 -28.03 10.37
CA LYS A 374 7.27 -28.45 9.74
C LYS A 374 7.30 -28.18 8.24
N ALA A 375 6.14 -28.15 7.59
CA ALA A 375 6.03 -27.99 6.15
C ALA A 375 4.99 -26.94 5.74
N ILE A 376 5.21 -26.38 4.56
CA ILE A 376 4.22 -25.64 3.79
C ILE A 376 3.75 -26.55 2.65
N LYS A 377 2.45 -26.59 2.38
CA LYS A 377 1.84 -27.36 1.28
C LYS A 377 0.85 -26.45 0.55
N PHE A 378 0.91 -26.44 -0.77
CA PHE A 378 -0.05 -25.75 -1.63
C PHE A 378 -1.02 -26.77 -2.24
N HIS A 379 -2.31 -26.44 -2.30
CA HIS A 379 -3.34 -27.30 -2.91
C HIS A 379 -4.37 -26.44 -3.67
N MET A 380 -4.70 -26.85 -4.90
CA MET A 380 -5.77 -26.23 -5.69
C MET A 380 -7.07 -27.03 -5.58
N SER A 381 -8.19 -26.33 -5.41
CA SER A 381 -9.52 -26.93 -5.49
C SER A 381 -10.49 -26.06 -6.27
N GLY A 382 -11.55 -26.67 -6.83
CA GLY A 382 -12.75 -26.00 -7.35
C GLY A 382 -12.61 -25.13 -8.60
N PHE A 383 -11.42 -25.05 -9.22
CA PHE A 383 -11.27 -24.68 -10.62
C PHE A 383 -11.98 -25.75 -11.48
N LYS A 384 -12.71 -25.33 -12.52
CA LYS A 384 -13.71 -26.15 -13.22
C LYS A 384 -13.33 -26.49 -14.66
N GLU A 385 -12.62 -25.61 -15.34
CA GLU A 385 -12.29 -25.78 -16.77
C GLU A 385 -10.80 -26.09 -16.92
N GLU A 386 -10.49 -27.39 -16.97
CA GLU A 386 -9.13 -27.90 -17.20
C GLU A 386 -8.52 -27.27 -18.47
N GLY A 387 -7.24 -26.90 -18.39
CA GLY A 387 -6.51 -26.21 -19.48
C GLY A 387 -6.92 -24.76 -19.73
N LYS A 388 -8.03 -24.25 -19.14
CA LYS A 388 -8.45 -22.84 -19.24
C LYS A 388 -8.19 -22.08 -17.94
N GLU A 389 -8.76 -22.56 -16.83
CA GLU A 389 -8.53 -22.02 -15.49
C GLU A 389 -7.20 -22.57 -14.95
N ARG A 390 -6.13 -21.79 -15.12
CA ARG A 390 -4.75 -22.20 -14.78
C ARG A 390 -4.17 -21.27 -13.73
N LEU A 391 -3.41 -21.82 -12.79
CA LEU A 391 -2.78 -21.08 -11.69
C LEU A 391 -1.28 -21.39 -11.66
N PHE A 392 -0.48 -20.35 -11.46
CA PHE A 392 0.97 -20.42 -11.47
C PHE A 392 1.53 -19.69 -10.25
N ILE A 393 2.63 -20.21 -9.70
CA ILE A 393 3.39 -19.59 -8.61
C ILE A 393 4.81 -19.26 -9.06
N SER A 394 5.41 -18.21 -8.50
CA SER A 394 6.84 -17.91 -8.62
C SER A 394 7.32 -17.08 -7.43
N ASN A 395 8.63 -16.86 -7.34
CA ASN A 395 9.29 -16.08 -6.28
C ASN A 395 8.96 -16.56 -4.85
N LEU A 396 8.81 -17.87 -4.62
CA LEU A 396 8.54 -18.39 -3.29
C LEU A 396 9.75 -18.17 -2.39
N LYS A 397 9.61 -17.26 -1.43
CA LYS A 397 10.58 -16.92 -0.40
C LYS A 397 10.01 -17.26 0.97
N ILE A 398 10.76 -18.02 1.76
CA ILE A 398 10.43 -18.35 3.15
C ILE A 398 11.59 -17.86 4.01
N SER A 399 11.32 -17.10 5.07
CA SER A 399 12.36 -16.46 5.89
C SER A 399 11.96 -16.41 7.36
N GLU A 400 12.92 -16.70 8.25
CA GLU A 400 12.79 -16.58 9.71
C GLU A 400 12.69 -15.11 10.11
N GLY A 401 12.00 -14.84 11.22
CA GLY A 401 11.74 -13.49 11.70
C GLY A 401 10.37 -12.99 11.25
N GLY A 402 10.31 -11.79 10.67
CA GLY A 402 9.04 -11.08 10.45
C GLY A 402 8.38 -10.65 11.77
N GLU A 403 9.16 -10.55 12.84
CA GLU A 403 8.73 -10.02 14.13
C GLU A 403 8.44 -8.52 14.03
N ASP A 404 7.62 -8.01 14.95
CA ASP A 404 7.36 -6.58 15.07
C ASP A 404 8.65 -5.86 15.48
N LEU A 405 9.22 -5.10 14.54
CA LEU A 405 10.54 -4.49 14.68
C LEU A 405 10.61 -3.52 15.87
N ARG A 406 9.47 -2.98 16.30
CA ARG A 406 9.35 -2.20 17.54
C ARG A 406 9.86 -2.95 18.75
N ARG A 407 9.53 -4.24 18.89
CA ARG A 407 9.96 -5.05 20.03
C ARG A 407 11.48 -5.17 20.04
N LYS A 408 12.05 -5.59 18.91
CA LYS A 408 13.49 -5.81 18.73
C LYS A 408 14.31 -4.55 18.98
N LEU A 409 13.87 -3.40 18.45
CA LEU A 409 14.55 -2.11 18.67
C LEU A 409 14.49 -1.65 20.13
N MET A 410 13.39 -1.93 20.84
CA MET A 410 13.24 -1.58 22.25
C MET A 410 13.99 -2.53 23.21
N SER A 411 14.16 -3.81 22.86
CA SER A 411 14.82 -4.81 23.71
C SER A 411 16.30 -5.03 23.42
N GLU A 412 16.71 -5.03 22.15
CA GLU A 412 18.10 -5.29 21.72
C GLU A 412 18.86 -3.99 21.42
N GLY A 413 18.17 -2.85 21.29
CA GLY A 413 18.77 -1.59 20.83
C GLY A 413 19.24 -1.61 19.36
N LYS A 414 19.09 -2.74 18.66
CA LYS A 414 19.53 -2.93 17.27
C LYS A 414 18.53 -3.75 16.46
N ILE A 415 18.40 -3.42 15.17
CA ILE A 415 17.81 -4.26 14.13
C ILE A 415 18.84 -4.44 13.01
N SER A 416 18.82 -5.60 12.37
CA SER A 416 19.34 -5.83 11.02
C SER A 416 18.19 -6.35 10.15
N THR A 417 18.09 -5.93 8.89
CA THR A 417 17.06 -6.44 7.97
C THR A 417 17.49 -6.40 6.50
N ASN A 418 17.14 -7.46 5.78
CA ASN A 418 17.32 -7.63 4.34
C ASN A 418 16.04 -7.27 3.55
N GLY A 419 14.97 -6.87 4.24
CA GLY A 419 13.68 -6.52 3.63
C GLY A 419 13.58 -5.08 3.12
N ILE A 420 14.60 -4.25 3.31
CA ILE A 420 14.70 -2.96 2.63
C ILE A 420 15.37 -3.21 1.28
N LEU A 421 14.53 -3.38 0.26
CA LEU A 421 14.92 -3.68 -1.11
C LEU A 421 15.19 -2.39 -1.89
N PHE A 422 16.19 -2.46 -2.76
CA PHE A 422 16.59 -1.37 -3.63
C PHE A 422 16.70 -1.86 -5.06
N ASP A 423 16.51 -0.97 -6.04
CA ASP A 423 16.82 -1.29 -7.43
C ASP A 423 18.31 -1.65 -7.61
N SER A 424 18.62 -2.48 -8.60
CA SER A 424 19.99 -2.97 -8.84
C SER A 424 20.96 -1.81 -9.08
N GLY A 425 22.13 -1.86 -8.43
CA GLY A 425 23.13 -0.77 -8.43
C GLY A 425 22.67 0.55 -7.81
N SER A 426 21.48 0.62 -7.19
CA SER A 426 20.81 1.87 -6.81
C SER A 426 20.54 2.01 -5.31
N ALA A 427 20.23 3.24 -4.92
CA ALA A 427 19.66 3.62 -3.63
C ALA A 427 18.16 3.97 -3.72
N ASN A 428 17.52 3.77 -4.88
CA ASN A 428 16.06 3.89 -5.00
C ASN A 428 15.37 2.74 -4.23
N ILE A 429 14.55 3.07 -3.24
CA ILE A 429 13.85 2.11 -2.38
C ILE A 429 12.63 1.55 -3.10
N GLN A 430 12.49 0.23 -3.12
CA GLN A 430 11.33 -0.44 -3.72
C GLN A 430 10.10 -0.40 -2.78
N PRO A 431 8.86 -0.28 -3.30
CA PRO A 431 7.66 -0.08 -2.48
C PRO A 431 7.45 -1.09 -1.35
N GLN A 432 7.81 -2.36 -1.57
CA GLN A 432 7.73 -3.45 -0.60
C GLN A 432 8.42 -3.10 0.73
N SER A 433 9.53 -2.36 0.66
CA SER A 433 10.35 -1.92 1.81
C SER A 433 9.62 -0.97 2.76
N LEU A 434 8.60 -0.25 2.28
CA LEU A 434 7.94 0.81 3.03
C LEU A 434 7.21 0.27 4.26
N GLY A 435 6.82 -1.00 4.28
CA GLY A 435 6.28 -1.69 5.46
C GLY A 435 7.27 -1.66 6.64
N ILE A 436 8.54 -2.02 6.39
CA ILE A 436 9.62 -1.97 7.39
C ILE A 436 9.89 -0.53 7.83
N VAL A 437 10.09 0.39 6.89
CA VAL A 437 10.46 1.78 7.23
C VAL A 437 9.35 2.45 8.04
N ARG A 438 8.08 2.11 7.77
CA ARG A 438 6.93 2.53 8.59
C ARG A 438 6.93 1.94 10.00
N GLN A 439 7.38 0.70 10.20
CA GLN A 439 7.50 0.17 11.56
C GLN A 439 8.58 0.88 12.36
N ILE A 440 9.75 1.17 11.74
CA ILE A 440 10.80 2.00 12.35
C ILE A 440 10.25 3.38 12.72
N SER A 441 9.49 4.02 11.81
CA SER A 441 8.86 5.32 12.12
C SER A 441 7.85 5.23 13.26
N GLN A 442 7.10 4.13 13.39
CA GLN A 442 6.17 3.93 14.51
C GLN A 442 6.90 3.82 15.85
N VAL A 443 8.08 3.20 15.94
CA VAL A 443 8.87 3.20 17.18
C VAL A 443 9.26 4.64 17.56
N LEU A 444 9.74 5.39 16.57
CA LEU A 444 10.21 6.77 16.74
C LEU A 444 9.08 7.75 17.08
N MET A 445 7.84 7.46 16.66
CA MET A 445 6.62 8.20 17.04
C MET A 445 6.10 7.84 18.44
N GLN A 446 6.42 6.65 18.96
CA GLN A 446 5.94 6.17 20.26
C GLN A 446 6.90 6.50 21.41
N ASP A 447 8.19 6.64 21.12
CA ASP A 447 9.19 7.14 22.05
C ASP A 447 10.05 8.20 21.34
N GLU A 448 9.84 9.46 21.70
CA GLU A 448 10.54 10.60 21.11
C GLU A 448 12.02 10.69 21.53
N SER A 449 12.41 10.01 22.62
CA SER A 449 13.80 10.00 23.09
C SER A 449 14.73 9.20 22.16
N ILE A 450 14.20 8.24 21.40
CA ILE A 450 15.00 7.35 20.56
C ILE A 450 15.67 8.14 19.43
N LYS A 451 16.99 8.03 19.35
CA LYS A 451 17.79 8.39 18.19
C LYS A 451 18.34 7.11 17.55
N LEU A 452 18.56 7.12 16.24
CA LEU A 452 19.07 5.97 15.48
C LEU A 452 20.24 6.36 14.58
N ASN A 453 21.23 5.47 14.49
CA ASN A 453 22.12 5.38 13.35
C ASN A 453 21.60 4.32 12.37
N ILE A 454 21.47 4.69 11.10
CA ILE A 454 21.03 3.82 10.00
C ILE A 454 22.27 3.42 9.20
N ILE A 455 22.59 2.13 9.15
CA ILE A 455 23.84 1.63 8.57
C ILE A 455 23.52 0.78 7.34
N GLY A 456 24.05 1.15 6.18
CA GLY A 456 23.94 0.35 4.96
C GLY A 456 25.10 -0.62 4.79
N HIS A 457 24.83 -1.77 4.17
CA HIS A 457 25.83 -2.78 3.79
C HIS A 457 25.62 -3.26 2.34
N THR A 458 26.63 -3.90 1.77
CA THR A 458 26.59 -4.62 0.49
C THR A 458 27.17 -6.02 0.65
N ASP A 459 26.97 -6.84 -0.37
CA ASP A 459 27.85 -7.94 -0.73
C ASP A 459 29.20 -7.41 -1.31
N ALA A 460 30.13 -8.34 -1.53
CA ALA A 460 31.45 -8.10 -2.13
C ALA A 460 31.44 -8.19 -3.67
N ASP A 461 30.35 -7.76 -4.32
CA ASP A 461 30.29 -7.67 -5.78
C ASP A 461 30.63 -6.24 -6.23
N GLY A 462 31.73 -6.09 -6.96
CA GLY A 462 32.23 -4.80 -7.44
C GLY A 462 33.29 -4.17 -6.51
N PRO A 463 33.75 -2.94 -6.80
CA PRO A 463 34.84 -2.31 -6.05
C PRO A 463 34.39 -1.81 -4.66
N ASP A 464 35.23 -2.02 -3.64
CA ASP A 464 35.03 -1.59 -2.24
C ASP A 464 34.55 -0.13 -2.15
N ASP A 465 35.20 0.73 -2.93
CA ASP A 465 35.02 2.18 -2.94
C ASP A 465 33.68 2.61 -3.59
N ALA A 466 33.09 1.75 -4.41
CA ALA A 466 31.74 1.90 -4.95
C ALA A 466 30.71 1.31 -3.98
N ASN A 467 31.00 0.15 -3.39
CA ASN A 467 30.16 -0.51 -2.39
C ASN A 467 29.99 0.34 -1.11
N LEU A 468 31.05 0.99 -0.65
CA LEU A 468 31.00 1.95 0.45
C LEU A 468 30.06 3.13 0.14
N LYS A 469 30.20 3.75 -1.05
CA LYS A 469 29.34 4.86 -1.49
C LYS A 469 27.87 4.44 -1.65
N LEU A 470 27.63 3.29 -2.26
CA LEU A 470 26.29 2.71 -2.45
C LEU A 470 25.62 2.40 -1.10
N SER A 471 26.35 1.79 -0.18
CA SER A 471 25.84 1.47 1.17
C SER A 471 25.41 2.73 1.94
N LYS A 472 26.23 3.79 1.91
CA LYS A 472 25.91 5.07 2.55
C LYS A 472 24.74 5.80 1.87
N ALA A 473 24.65 5.72 0.54
CA ALA A 473 23.51 6.27 -0.21
C ALA A 473 22.19 5.55 0.12
N ARG A 474 22.23 4.22 0.30
CA ARG A 474 21.08 3.41 0.74
C ARG A 474 20.60 3.79 2.14
N ALA A 475 21.51 3.99 3.09
CA ALA A 475 21.17 4.48 4.42
C ALA A 475 20.55 5.90 4.39
N ALA A 476 21.11 6.79 3.56
CA ALA A 476 20.58 8.14 3.34
C ALA A 476 19.14 8.12 2.78
N ALA A 477 18.86 7.28 1.78
CA ALA A 477 17.51 7.14 1.22
C ALA A 477 16.48 6.67 2.27
N VAL A 478 16.87 5.79 3.20
CA VAL A 478 15.99 5.34 4.31
C VAL A 478 15.74 6.49 5.31
N LYS A 479 16.78 7.27 5.66
CA LYS A 479 16.63 8.50 6.47
C LYS A 479 15.67 9.49 5.79
N ASP A 480 15.82 9.70 4.48
CA ASP A 480 14.98 10.62 3.72
C ASP A 480 13.52 10.18 3.68
N VAL A 481 13.23 8.87 3.62
CA VAL A 481 11.85 8.35 3.74
C VAL A 481 11.27 8.61 5.14
N LEU A 482 12.04 8.35 6.21
CA LEU A 482 11.62 8.61 7.60
C LEU A 482 11.28 10.09 7.85
N ILE A 483 12.09 11.01 7.32
CA ILE A 483 11.84 12.46 7.44
C ILE A 483 10.68 12.89 6.53
N ASN A 484 10.76 12.61 5.23
CA ASN A 484 9.85 13.24 4.26
C ASN A 484 8.45 12.65 4.28
N ILE A 485 8.33 11.32 4.44
CA ILE A 485 7.03 10.62 4.46
C ILE A 485 6.49 10.56 5.89
N TYR A 486 7.31 10.13 6.86
CA TYR A 486 6.85 9.84 8.22
C TYR A 486 7.12 10.96 9.25
N LYS A 487 7.69 12.09 8.84
CA LYS A 487 7.87 13.29 9.67
C LYS A 487 8.72 13.09 10.94
N ILE A 488 9.61 12.10 10.93
CA ILE A 488 10.61 11.96 12.00
C ILE A 488 11.61 13.13 11.92
N SER A 489 11.93 13.74 13.05
CA SER A 489 12.90 14.85 13.11
C SER A 489 14.31 14.40 12.67
N ALA A 490 14.99 15.27 11.92
CA ALA A 490 16.22 14.93 11.21
C ALA A 490 17.47 14.81 12.12
N ASP A 491 17.41 15.37 13.33
CA ASP A 491 18.45 15.29 14.38
C ASP A 491 18.45 13.93 15.10
N ARG A 492 17.31 13.23 15.09
CA ARG A 492 17.14 11.89 15.68
C ARG A 492 17.71 10.77 14.80
N LEU A 493 18.18 11.09 13.60
CA LEU A 493 18.62 10.12 12.59
C LEU A 493 20.04 10.44 12.09
N THR A 494 21.00 9.55 12.34
CA THR A 494 22.33 9.55 11.70
C THR A 494 22.41 8.43 10.67
N THR A 495 23.40 8.50 9.77
CA THR A 495 23.56 7.54 8.66
C THR A 495 25.03 7.19 8.43
N ASP A 496 25.29 5.90 8.23
CA ASP A 496 26.60 5.36 7.93
C ASP A 496 26.53 4.29 6.82
N GLY A 497 27.68 3.91 6.27
CA GLY A 497 27.79 2.84 5.28
C GLY A 497 29.07 2.05 5.50
N LYS A 498 28.98 0.71 5.45
CA LYS A 498 30.13 -0.19 5.63
C LYS A 498 30.58 -0.89 4.36
N GLY A 499 29.83 -0.73 3.26
CA GLY A 499 29.99 -1.58 2.08
C GLY A 499 29.96 -3.06 2.49
N GLU A 500 30.94 -3.81 2.00
CA GLU A 500 31.14 -5.24 2.27
C GLU A 500 31.95 -5.54 3.55
N THR A 501 32.53 -4.53 4.23
CA THR A 501 33.52 -4.72 5.32
C THR A 501 32.99 -5.41 6.58
N GLN A 502 31.68 -5.65 6.65
CA GLN A 502 31.02 -6.35 7.77
C GLN A 502 30.01 -7.38 7.22
N PRO A 503 30.49 -8.50 6.66
CA PRO A 503 29.64 -9.57 6.15
C PRO A 503 29.03 -10.39 7.29
N VAL A 504 27.84 -10.94 7.06
CA VAL A 504 27.10 -11.85 7.93
C VAL A 504 26.82 -13.21 7.27
N GLY A 505 27.08 -13.35 5.96
CA GLY A 505 27.06 -14.61 5.22
C GLY A 505 28.21 -14.70 4.21
N ASP A 506 28.45 -15.89 3.65
CA ASP A 506 29.55 -16.11 2.70
C ASP A 506 29.28 -15.43 1.34
N ASN A 507 30.09 -14.42 1.02
CA ASN A 507 30.07 -13.71 -0.26
C ASN A 507 30.34 -14.62 -1.50
N LYS A 508 30.76 -15.88 -1.33
CA LYS A 508 30.86 -16.85 -2.44
C LYS A 508 29.51 -17.47 -2.81
N THR A 509 28.49 -17.33 -1.96
CA THR A 509 27.16 -17.95 -2.13
C THR A 509 26.09 -16.90 -2.43
N THR A 510 25.11 -17.24 -3.26
CA THR A 510 23.98 -16.34 -3.58
C THR A 510 23.22 -15.93 -2.31
N ASP A 511 23.02 -16.87 -1.39
CA ASP A 511 22.32 -16.64 -0.12
C ASP A 511 23.14 -15.75 0.83
N GLY A 512 24.45 -16.01 0.97
CA GLY A 512 25.34 -15.18 1.80
C GLY A 512 25.48 -13.76 1.27
N LYS A 513 25.59 -13.58 -0.06
CA LYS A 513 25.47 -12.25 -0.69
C LYS A 513 24.13 -11.57 -0.38
N ALA A 514 23.02 -12.30 -0.49
CA ALA A 514 21.69 -11.77 -0.15
C ALA A 514 21.57 -11.36 1.33
N GLN A 515 22.18 -12.11 2.25
CA GLN A 515 22.27 -11.75 3.68
C GLN A 515 23.19 -10.53 3.92
N ASN A 516 24.24 -10.34 3.12
CA ASN A 516 25.15 -9.19 3.24
C ASN A 516 24.52 -7.88 2.76
N ARG A 517 23.69 -7.91 1.71
CA ARG A 517 22.86 -6.78 1.24
C ARG A 517 21.73 -6.45 2.25
N ARG A 518 22.06 -5.70 3.30
CA ARG A 518 21.15 -5.37 4.42
C ARG A 518 21.23 -3.91 4.86
N VAL A 519 20.25 -3.49 5.66
CA VAL A 519 20.25 -2.23 6.42
C VAL A 519 20.11 -2.54 7.90
N GLU A 520 20.91 -1.88 8.74
CA GLU A 520 20.84 -1.97 10.19
C GLU A 520 20.32 -0.65 10.79
N PHE A 521 19.60 -0.75 11.91
CA PHE A 521 19.16 0.39 12.71
C PHE A 521 19.67 0.20 14.13
N VAL A 522 20.46 1.14 14.64
CA VAL A 522 21.11 1.06 15.96
C VAL A 522 20.70 2.25 16.81
N LYS A 523 20.18 2.03 18.02
CA LYS A 523 19.88 3.09 19.00
C LYS A 523 21.18 3.74 19.49
N ILE A 524 21.16 5.08 19.57
CA ILE A 524 22.27 5.94 20.02
C ILE A 524 21.80 6.90 21.11
#